data_AF-A0A9E7R1L2-F1
#
_entry.id   AF-A0A9E7R1L2-F1
#
_cell.length_a   1.000
_cell.length_b   1.000
_cell.length_c   1.000
_cell.angle_alpha   90.00
_cell.angle_beta   90.00
_cell.angle_gamma   90.00
#
_symmetry.space_group_name_H-M   'P 1'
#
loop_
_entity.id
_entity.type
_entity.pdbx_description
1 polymer ?
#
loop_
_entity_poly.entity_id
_entity_poly.type
_entity_poly.pdbx_seq_one_letter_code
_entity_poly.pdbx_strand_id
1 'polypeptide(L)'
;MRRRALLASLATGTVVGSAGCLTTLGLAERGPITGKFVVRVTDTSTGNLFIETVEGDRQVAPEHEDQFPTEGRVFVSQDLHRDLLRRYRDVQYRVRHECCEPARRPRVSRGDFNSLGLGDTASLSYSESGDRATVVSVSQADAE
;
A
#
# COMPACT_ATOMS: atom_id res chain seq x y z
N MET A 1 -24.11 -47.63 -37.39
CA MET A 1 -24.10 -46.15 -37.39
C MET A 1 -23.55 -45.66 -36.06
N ARG A 2 -22.51 -44.82 -36.08
CA ARG A 2 -21.87 -44.20 -34.91
C ARG A 2 -22.70 -42.98 -34.48
N ARG A 3 -22.82 -42.73 -33.16
CA ARG A 3 -22.32 -41.50 -32.51
C ARG A 3 -22.58 -41.53 -31.00
N ARG A 4 -21.49 -41.25 -30.27
CA ARG A 4 -21.32 -41.21 -28.82
C ARG A 4 -22.02 -39.97 -28.26
N ALA A 5 -22.78 -40.12 -27.18
CA ALA A 5 -23.28 -39.01 -26.39
C ALA A 5 -22.19 -38.58 -25.39
N LEU A 6 -21.84 -37.29 -25.42
CA LEU A 6 -20.82 -36.64 -24.62
C LEU A 6 -21.35 -36.33 -23.21
N LEU A 7 -20.57 -36.74 -22.20
CA LEU A 7 -20.57 -36.20 -20.85
C LEU A 7 -19.37 -35.26 -20.71
N ALA A 8 -19.58 -34.04 -20.21
CA ALA A 8 -18.61 -33.18 -19.48
C ALA A 8 -19.29 -31.81 -19.29
N SER A 9 -19.90 -31.53 -18.13
CA SER A 9 -19.30 -31.01 -16.89
C SER A 9 -19.03 -29.50 -16.90
N LEU A 10 -19.77 -28.80 -16.02
CA LEU A 10 -19.36 -27.66 -15.20
C LEU A 10 -18.53 -26.55 -15.88
N ALA A 11 -19.20 -25.46 -16.20
CA ALA A 11 -18.61 -24.12 -16.15
C ALA A 11 -19.52 -23.24 -15.30
N THR A 12 -19.30 -23.30 -13.99
CA THR A 12 -19.63 -22.23 -13.05
C THR A 12 -19.12 -20.92 -13.66
N GLY A 13 -20.06 -20.05 -14.04
CA GLY A 13 -19.77 -18.75 -14.58
C GLY A 13 -18.81 -18.01 -13.65
N THR A 14 -17.65 -17.70 -14.21
CA THR A 14 -16.64 -16.81 -13.66
C THR A 14 -17.30 -15.52 -13.19
N VAL A 15 -17.20 -15.28 -11.89
CA VAL A 15 -17.55 -14.01 -11.27
C VAL A 15 -16.66 -12.96 -11.94
N VAL A 16 -17.28 -12.06 -12.71
CA VAL A 16 -16.65 -10.83 -13.18
C VAL A 16 -16.27 -10.07 -11.91
N GLY A 17 -14.97 -10.03 -11.61
CA GLY A 17 -14.41 -9.29 -10.49
C GLY A 17 -14.65 -7.81 -10.69
N SER A 18 -15.80 -7.33 -10.24
CA SER A 18 -16.00 -5.92 -9.97
C SER A 18 -14.95 -5.52 -8.94
N ALA A 19 -14.17 -4.48 -9.27
CA ALA A 19 -13.42 -3.68 -8.29
C ALA A 19 -14.46 -3.00 -7.38
N GLY A 20 -15.07 -3.81 -6.51
CA GLY A 20 -16.14 -3.42 -5.62
C GLY A 20 -15.51 -3.08 -4.28
N CYS A 21 -15.59 -1.82 -3.89
CA CYS A 21 -15.52 -1.43 -2.49
C CYS A 21 -16.68 -2.10 -1.74
N LEU A 22 -16.46 -3.34 -1.30
CA LEU A 22 -17.39 -4.12 -0.52
C LEU A 22 -17.49 -3.50 0.88
N THR A 23 -18.47 -2.63 1.02
CA THR A 23 -18.86 -2.03 2.30
C THR A 23 -19.87 -2.94 2.98
N THR A 24 -19.63 -3.31 4.24
CA THR A 24 -20.63 -3.35 5.32
C THR A 24 -19.95 -3.77 6.62
N LEU A 25 -20.13 -2.94 7.66
CA LEU A 25 -19.61 -3.01 9.03
C LEU A 25 -18.20 -2.40 9.27
N GLY A 26 -18.11 -1.07 9.14
CA GLY A 26 -17.26 -0.23 10.00
C GLY A 26 -15.74 -0.22 9.79
N LEU A 27 -15.13 0.36 8.77
CA LEU A 27 -15.47 0.84 7.43
C LEU A 27 -14.15 0.65 6.67
N ALA A 28 -13.70 -0.59 6.54
CA ALA A 28 -12.45 -0.88 5.85
C ALA A 28 -12.69 -0.74 4.34
N GLU A 29 -12.01 0.19 3.70
CA GLU A 29 -12.06 0.35 2.25
C GLU A 29 -10.99 -0.55 1.63
N ARG A 30 -11.31 -1.25 0.53
CA ARG A 30 -10.39 -2.16 -0.15
C ARG A 30 -9.94 -1.56 -1.48
N GLY A 31 -8.65 -1.58 -1.75
CA GLY A 31 -8.07 -1.05 -2.98
C GLY A 31 -6.58 -1.36 -3.10
N PRO A 32 -5.97 -1.09 -4.27
CA PRO A 32 -4.54 -1.30 -4.45
C PRO A 32 -3.72 -0.20 -3.76
N ILE A 33 -2.55 -0.60 -3.28
CA ILE A 33 -1.50 0.31 -2.82
C ILE A 33 -0.68 0.73 -4.03
N THR A 34 -0.83 1.98 -4.45
CA THR A 34 -0.15 2.50 -5.64
C THR A 34 1.03 3.39 -5.31
N GLY A 35 1.29 3.67 -4.03
CA GLY A 35 2.48 4.41 -3.63
C GLY A 35 2.83 4.26 -2.17
N LYS A 36 4.12 4.39 -1.84
CA LYS A 36 4.68 4.37 -0.49
C LYS A 36 5.61 5.57 -0.32
N PHE A 37 5.47 6.25 0.81
CA PHE A 37 6.22 7.46 1.10
C PHE A 37 6.72 7.43 2.54
N VAL A 38 8.01 7.70 2.74
CA VAL A 38 8.56 8.06 4.05
C VAL A 38 8.79 9.55 4.04
N VAL A 39 8.11 10.25 4.94
CA VAL A 39 8.03 11.71 4.96
C VAL A 39 8.69 12.22 6.22
N ARG A 40 9.65 13.14 6.09
CA ARG A 40 10.19 13.91 7.21
C ARG A 40 9.30 15.10 7.51
N VAL A 41 9.17 15.42 8.79
CA VAL A 41 8.60 16.66 9.27
C VAL A 41 9.67 17.39 10.08
N THR A 42 9.89 18.65 9.74
CA THR A 42 10.73 19.59 10.47
C THR A 42 9.85 20.70 11.04
N ASP A 43 10.43 21.63 11.79
CA ASP A 43 9.67 22.79 12.29
C ASP A 43 9.21 23.74 11.19
N THR A 44 9.87 23.71 10.03
CA THR A 44 9.65 24.68 8.94
C THR A 44 9.10 24.05 7.67
N SER A 45 9.20 22.74 7.51
CA SER A 45 8.83 22.07 6.26
C SER A 45 8.51 20.58 6.43
N THR A 46 7.81 20.04 5.45
CA THR A 46 7.59 18.60 5.26
C THR A 46 8.19 18.20 3.93
N GLY A 47 8.83 17.03 3.85
CA GLY A 47 9.48 16.55 2.63
C GLY A 47 9.59 15.04 2.56
N ASN A 48 9.71 14.48 1.36
CA ASN A 48 9.88 13.04 1.19
C ASN A 48 11.35 12.66 1.40
N LEU A 49 11.59 11.64 2.22
CA LEU A 49 12.87 10.94 2.33
C LEU A 49 12.94 9.78 1.33
N PHE A 50 11.79 9.15 1.09
CA PHE A 50 11.63 8.04 0.19
C PHE A 50 10.28 8.14 -0.51
N ILE A 51 10.27 7.88 -1.81
CA ILE A 51 9.09 7.79 -2.67
C ILE A 51 9.21 6.51 -3.48
N GLU A 52 8.13 5.75 -3.56
CA GLU A 52 7.98 4.66 -4.51
C GLU A 52 6.54 4.63 -5.01
N THR A 53 6.33 4.54 -6.31
CA THR A 53 4.99 4.44 -6.92
C THR A 53 4.94 3.41 -8.03
N VAL A 54 3.73 2.94 -8.34
CA VAL A 54 3.50 1.95 -9.42
C VAL A 54 3.74 2.52 -10.83
N GLU A 55 3.74 3.85 -10.99
CA GLU A 55 4.09 4.52 -12.27
C GLU A 55 5.60 4.56 -12.53
N GLY A 56 6.41 3.97 -11.65
CA GLY A 56 7.87 3.86 -11.82
C GLY A 56 8.67 4.96 -11.13
N ASP A 57 8.04 5.85 -10.36
CA ASP A 57 8.77 6.81 -9.54
C ASP A 57 9.39 6.10 -8.34
N ARG A 58 10.72 6.01 -8.31
CA ARG A 58 11.47 5.63 -7.10
C ARG A 58 12.55 6.65 -6.82
N GLN A 59 12.46 7.31 -5.67
CA GLN A 59 13.39 8.37 -5.29
C GLN A 59 13.72 8.26 -3.81
N VAL A 60 14.99 8.48 -3.49
CA VAL A 60 15.49 8.62 -2.13
C VAL A 60 16.14 9.99 -2.01
N ALA A 61 15.94 10.66 -0.87
CA ALA A 61 16.65 11.90 -0.61
C ALA A 61 18.17 11.63 -0.59
N PRO A 62 19.01 12.45 -1.24
CA PRO A 62 20.45 12.17 -1.41
C PRO A 62 21.17 11.84 -0.10
N GLU A 63 20.80 12.50 0.99
CA GLU A 63 21.39 12.29 2.32
C GLU A 63 20.96 10.99 3.03
N HIS A 64 20.15 10.15 2.36
CA HIS A 64 19.60 8.88 2.86
C HIS A 64 19.74 7.71 1.87
N GLU A 65 20.47 7.87 0.76
CA GLU A 65 20.65 6.81 -0.25
C GLU A 65 21.26 5.53 0.32
N ASP A 66 22.09 5.63 1.37
CA ASP A 66 22.69 4.51 2.09
C ASP A 66 21.72 3.82 3.06
N GLN A 67 20.60 4.45 3.38
CA GLN A 67 19.64 3.99 4.39
C GLN A 67 18.41 3.29 3.81
N PHE A 68 18.07 3.58 2.56
CA PHE A 68 16.95 2.96 1.87
C PHE A 68 17.45 2.08 0.72
N PRO A 69 16.81 0.92 0.48
CA PRO A 69 17.22 0.08 -0.64
C PRO A 69 16.93 0.78 -1.97
N THR A 70 17.81 0.61 -2.95
CA THR A 70 17.61 1.08 -4.34
C THR A 70 16.67 0.16 -5.12
N GLU A 71 16.60 -1.11 -4.76
CA GLU A 71 15.77 -2.14 -5.40
C GLU A 71 14.95 -2.93 -4.38
N GLY A 72 13.92 -3.63 -4.85
CA GLY A 72 13.07 -4.47 -4.00
C GLY A 72 12.23 -3.69 -2.99
N ARG A 73 11.52 -4.41 -2.13
CA ARG A 73 10.56 -3.81 -1.19
C ARG A 73 11.26 -2.95 -0.15
N VAL A 74 10.77 -1.72 0.04
CA VAL A 74 11.21 -0.88 1.16
C VAL A 74 10.75 -1.46 2.51
N PHE A 75 11.70 -1.59 3.44
CA PHE A 75 11.46 -1.99 4.81
C PHE A 75 12.15 -1.02 5.77
N VAL A 76 11.38 -0.38 6.64
CA VAL A 76 11.91 0.56 7.64
C VAL A 76 12.09 -0.17 8.97
N SER A 77 13.33 -0.51 9.28
CA SER A 77 13.68 -1.15 10.55
C SER A 77 13.40 -0.23 11.74
N GLN A 78 13.36 -0.81 12.95
CA GLN A 78 13.25 -0.02 14.18
C GLN A 78 14.46 0.90 14.37
N ASP A 79 15.65 0.48 13.94
CA ASP A 79 16.89 1.24 14.07
C ASP A 79 16.88 2.44 13.14
N LEU A 80 16.55 2.22 11.86
CA LEU A 80 16.38 3.31 10.91
C LEU A 80 15.32 4.31 11.38
N HIS A 81 14.16 3.85 11.86
CA HIS A 81 13.13 4.74 12.40
C HIS A 81 13.66 5.60 13.56
N ARG A 82 14.40 5.01 14.50
CA ARG A 82 15.00 5.75 15.62
C ARG A 82 16.05 6.76 15.13
N ASP A 83 16.82 6.42 14.12
CA ASP A 83 17.82 7.32 13.54
C ASP A 83 17.16 8.52 12.85
N LEU A 84 16.08 8.28 12.10
CA LEU A 84 15.31 9.34 11.47
C LEU A 84 14.64 10.26 12.51
N LEU A 85 14.06 9.71 13.58
CA LEU A 85 13.48 10.50 14.68
C LEU A 85 14.51 11.28 15.50
N ARG A 86 15.80 10.90 15.45
CA ARG A 86 16.87 11.72 16.04
C ARG A 86 17.20 12.96 15.19
N ARG A 87 16.91 12.92 13.89
CA ARG A 87 17.22 14.00 12.93
C ARG A 87 16.03 14.90 12.64
N TYR A 88 14.81 14.36 12.71
CA TYR A 88 13.59 15.04 12.34
C TYR A 88 12.61 15.11 13.51
N ARG A 89 11.74 16.12 13.50
CA ARG A 89 10.71 16.28 14.52
C ARG A 89 9.72 15.11 14.51
N ASP A 90 9.34 14.67 13.32
CA ASP A 90 8.45 13.53 13.11
C ASP A 90 8.79 12.83 11.79
N VAL A 91 8.45 11.55 11.71
CA VAL A 91 8.63 10.71 10.53
C VAL A 91 7.32 10.01 10.27
N GLN A 92 6.72 10.31 9.12
CA GLN A 92 5.41 9.81 8.74
C GLN A 92 5.54 8.76 7.65
N TYR A 93 4.86 7.64 7.85
CA TYR A 93 4.71 6.60 6.86
C TYR A 93 3.38 6.79 6.17
N ARG A 94 3.39 7.08 4.86
CA ARG A 94 2.18 7.28 4.08
C ARG A 94 2.10 6.29 2.94
N VAL A 95 0.89 5.91 2.59
CA VAL A 95 0.60 5.06 1.44
C VAL A 95 -0.43 5.74 0.57
N ARG A 96 -0.31 5.63 -0.76
CA ARG A 96 -1.38 6.01 -1.70
C ARG A 96 -2.25 4.78 -1.91
N HIS A 97 -3.54 4.91 -1.61
CA HIS A 97 -4.51 3.83 -1.66
C HIS A 97 -5.68 4.24 -2.56
N GLU A 98 -5.93 3.43 -3.59
CA GLU A 98 -6.95 3.69 -4.62
C GLU A 98 -8.24 2.92 -4.32
N CYS A 99 -8.89 3.31 -3.24
CA CYS A 99 -10.21 2.78 -2.88
C CYS A 99 -11.35 3.74 -3.24
N CYS A 100 -11.07 5.02 -3.38
CA CYS A 100 -12.06 6.04 -3.68
C CYS A 100 -11.42 7.20 -4.45
N GLU A 101 -12.23 7.93 -5.21
CA GLU A 101 -11.81 9.14 -5.90
C GLU A 101 -12.11 10.39 -5.03
N PRO A 102 -11.15 11.30 -4.82
CA PRO A 102 -9.73 11.19 -5.22
C PRO A 102 -8.96 10.19 -4.35
N ALA A 103 -7.91 9.58 -4.92
CA ALA A 103 -7.03 8.66 -4.20
C ALA A 103 -6.50 9.26 -2.90
N ARG A 104 -6.56 8.48 -1.81
CA ARG A 104 -6.17 8.94 -0.46
C ARG A 104 -4.72 8.63 -0.15
N ARG A 105 -4.10 9.49 0.67
CA ARG A 105 -2.72 9.30 1.18
C ARG A 105 -2.66 9.25 2.71
N PRO A 106 -3.33 8.28 3.38
CA PRO A 106 -3.35 8.23 4.84
C PRO A 106 -1.95 7.97 5.42
N ARG A 107 -1.75 8.42 6.65
CA ARG A 107 -0.65 7.97 7.50
C ARG A 107 -0.99 6.60 8.08
N VAL A 108 0.00 5.72 8.12
CA VAL A 108 -0.12 4.37 8.71
C VAL A 108 0.99 4.17 9.74
N SER A 109 0.90 3.09 10.52
CA SER A 109 1.99 2.70 11.42
C SER A 109 3.22 2.25 10.62
N ARG A 110 4.40 2.21 11.25
CA ARG A 110 5.62 1.64 10.63
C ARG A 110 5.42 0.16 10.27
N GLY A 111 4.74 -0.59 11.14
CA GLY A 111 4.46 -2.01 10.91
C GLY A 111 3.55 -2.20 9.70
N ASP A 112 2.46 -1.44 9.65
CA ASP A 112 1.50 -1.42 8.54
C ASP A 112 2.21 -1.04 7.23
N PHE A 113 3.01 0.02 7.24
CA PHE A 113 3.81 0.41 6.08
C PHE A 113 4.71 -0.72 5.60
N ASN A 114 5.40 -1.41 6.50
CA ASN A 114 6.29 -2.52 6.15
C ASN A 114 5.53 -3.77 5.69
N SER A 115 4.26 -3.92 6.09
CA SER A 115 3.40 -5.02 5.68
C SER A 115 2.84 -4.87 4.26
N LEU A 116 2.93 -3.66 3.68
CA LEU A 116 2.40 -3.31 2.36
C LEU A 116 3.50 -3.21 1.30
N GLY A 117 3.24 -3.75 0.12
CA GLY A 117 4.01 -3.62 -1.12
C GLY A 117 3.23 -2.78 -2.12
N LEU A 118 3.91 -2.29 -3.15
CA LEU A 118 3.24 -1.70 -4.30
C LEU A 118 2.49 -2.80 -5.08
N GLY A 119 1.29 -2.48 -5.55
CA GLY A 119 0.42 -3.45 -6.24
C GLY A 119 -0.40 -4.34 -5.30
N ASP A 120 -0.02 -4.46 -4.02
CA ASP A 120 -0.81 -5.20 -3.04
C ASP A 120 -2.23 -4.61 -2.94
N THR A 121 -3.25 -5.47 -2.88
CA THR A 121 -4.60 -5.03 -2.53
C THR A 121 -4.77 -5.07 -1.03
N ALA A 122 -4.92 -3.91 -0.40
CA ALA A 122 -5.10 -3.77 1.04
C ALA A 122 -6.55 -3.44 1.38
N SER A 123 -6.98 -3.81 2.58
CA SER A 123 -8.17 -3.28 3.22
C SER A 123 -7.73 -2.37 4.36
N LEU A 124 -8.06 -1.09 4.29
CA LEU A 124 -7.65 -0.05 5.22
C LEU A 124 -8.85 0.49 5.99
N SER A 125 -8.78 0.49 7.32
CA SER A 125 -9.75 1.17 8.16
C SER A 125 -9.27 2.60 8.45
N TYR A 126 -10.04 3.59 8.01
CA TYR A 126 -9.68 5.00 8.11
C TYR A 126 -10.13 5.62 9.44
N SER A 127 -9.35 6.59 9.95
CA SER A 127 -9.85 7.50 10.96
C SER A 127 -10.97 8.37 10.39
N GLU A 128 -11.78 8.97 11.26
CA GLU A 128 -12.87 9.86 10.84
C GLU A 128 -12.41 10.99 9.90
N SER A 129 -11.23 11.56 10.11
CA SER A 129 -10.68 12.59 9.22
C SER A 129 -10.10 12.07 7.89
N GLY A 130 -9.94 10.75 7.73
CA GLY A 130 -9.24 10.13 6.60
C GLY A 130 -7.71 10.29 6.59
N ASP A 131 -7.13 11.09 7.50
CA ASP A 131 -5.68 11.35 7.53
C ASP A 131 -4.84 10.18 8.02
N ARG A 132 -5.46 9.24 8.74
CA ARG A 132 -4.81 8.01 9.20
C ARG A 132 -5.61 6.80 8.75
N ALA A 133 -4.90 5.69 8.57
CA ALA A 133 -5.50 4.40 8.36
C ALA A 133 -4.73 3.32 9.10
N THR A 134 -5.41 2.20 9.37
CA THR A 134 -4.82 0.97 9.88
C THR A 134 -5.06 -0.15 8.88
N VAL A 135 -4.04 -0.97 8.63
CA VAL A 135 -4.16 -2.14 7.75
C VAL A 135 -4.98 -3.21 8.46
N VAL A 136 -6.07 -3.63 7.83
CA VAL A 136 -6.94 -4.72 8.32
C VAL A 136 -6.54 -6.05 7.68
N SER A 137 -6.29 -6.05 6.38
CA SER A 137 -5.85 -7.23 5.64
C SER A 137 -5.07 -6.84 4.38
N VAL A 138 -4.20 -7.73 3.91
CA VAL A 138 -3.42 -7.54 2.68
C VAL A 138 -3.55 -8.80 1.82
N SER A 139 -3.79 -8.61 0.53
CA SER A 139 -3.67 -9.62 -0.51
C SER A 139 -2.50 -9.21 -1.40
N GLN A 140 -1.45 -10.03 -1.43
CA GLN A 140 -0.24 -9.72 -2.18
C GLN A 140 -0.53 -9.73 -3.69
N ALA A 141 0.13 -8.84 -4.43
CA ALA A 141 0.18 -8.98 -5.88
C ALA A 141 0.87 -10.31 -6.24
N ASP A 142 0.38 -10.98 -7.27
CA ASP A 142 1.05 -12.18 -7.79
C ASP A 142 2.48 -11.78 -8.23
N ALA A 143 3.48 -12.57 -7.81
CA ALA A 143 4.85 -12.37 -8.26
C ALA A 143 4.95 -12.84 -9.72
N GLU A 144 5.09 -11.88 -10.64
CA GLU A 144 5.43 -12.16 -12.04
C GLU A 144 6.87 -12.67 -12.20
#